data_AF-A0A9E4T0B2-F1
#
_entry.id   AF-A0A9E4T0B2-F1
#
_cell.length_a   1.000
_cell.length_b   1.000
_cell.length_c   1.000
_cell.angle_alpha   90.00
_cell.angle_beta   90.00
_cell.angle_gamma   90.00
#
_symmetry.space_group_name_H-M   'P 1'
#
loop_
_entity.id
_entity.type
_entity.pdbx_description
1 polymer ?
#
loop_
_entity_poly.entity_id
_entity_poly.type
_entity_poly.pdbx_seq_one_letter_code
_entity_poly.pdbx_strand_id
1 'polypeptide(L)'
;MAVKTEYRFTLTDRIGSVVTIERIVWVIIGLGVLVRLAQFLANSSLWVDEAALAVSIIGIPYADLTKPLEFNTGSPLGFLVASKLSIQLFGSGEQALRLVPLLSGIGSIFLLYAVARHYIRPSAVPLALLLLATSTSVVRYSTFFRQYSSDMFIALLIILVQTYAMRSGLAFRWLITYTLLGAAAVWFSHPSVFVLAGMGGIMGANYLLQGNWRHTAKVGAMSSAWLISFIASFKLTTVGDLATNEGVKNAISNYNSAFVPLFPTSLMDLEWYITV
;
A
#
# COMPACT_ATOMS: atom_id res chain seq x y z
N MET A 1 62.11 -20.65 26.58
CA MET A 1 61.17 -21.61 25.98
C MET A 1 59.91 -20.83 25.60
N ALA A 2 59.83 -20.37 24.35
CA ALA A 2 58.76 -19.48 23.89
C ALA A 2 57.66 -20.31 23.22
N VAL A 3 56.46 -20.27 23.78
CA VAL A 3 55.26 -20.85 23.17
C VAL A 3 54.75 -19.85 22.13
N LYS A 4 54.84 -20.23 20.85
CA LYS A 4 54.21 -19.53 19.73
C LYS A 4 52.69 -19.64 19.89
N THR A 5 52.02 -18.52 20.12
CA THR A 5 50.57 -18.43 20.00
C THR A 5 50.21 -18.32 18.52
N GLU A 6 49.67 -19.40 17.96
CA GLU A 6 49.09 -19.39 16.61
C GLU A 6 47.92 -18.41 16.53
N TYR A 7 48.08 -17.38 15.70
CA TYR A 7 46.97 -16.54 15.23
C TYR A 7 46.07 -17.40 14.32
N ARG A 8 44.97 -17.92 14.85
CA ARG A 8 43.87 -18.44 14.03
C ARG A 8 43.15 -17.25 13.38
N PHE A 9 43.61 -16.86 12.20
CA PHE A 9 42.85 -15.98 11.32
C PHE A 9 41.71 -16.81 10.70
N THR A 10 40.53 -16.72 11.27
CA THR A 10 39.35 -17.44 10.81
C THR A 10 38.90 -16.92 9.43
N LEU A 11 38.65 -17.82 8.47
CA LEU A 11 38.17 -17.51 7.11
C LEU A 11 36.94 -16.58 7.07
N THR A 12 36.14 -16.56 8.14
CA THR A 12 34.99 -15.66 8.33
C THR A 12 35.36 -14.18 8.31
N ASP A 13 36.55 -13.79 8.77
CA ASP A 13 36.99 -12.39 8.80
C ASP A 13 37.32 -11.85 7.41
N ARG A 14 37.75 -12.73 6.48
CA ARG A 14 37.99 -12.35 5.08
C ARG A 14 36.70 -12.21 4.28
N ILE A 15 35.69 -13.05 4.53
CA ILE A 15 34.38 -12.97 3.85
C ILE A 15 33.62 -11.69 4.26
N GLY A 16 33.73 -11.29 5.54
CA GLY A 16 33.13 -10.04 6.05
C GLY A 16 33.70 -8.76 5.42
N SER A 17 34.91 -8.82 4.84
CA SER A 17 35.55 -7.66 4.18
C SER A 17 35.08 -7.41 2.74
N VAL A 18 34.48 -8.42 2.08
CA VAL A 18 34.11 -8.36 0.65
C VAL A 18 32.60 -8.11 0.45
N VAL A 19 31.77 -8.61 1.37
CA VAL A 19 30.30 -8.50 1.27
C VAL A 19 29.75 -7.75 2.49
N THR A 20 29.56 -6.44 2.33
CA THR A 20 28.88 -5.64 3.36
C THR A 20 27.37 -5.81 3.27
N ILE A 21 26.66 -5.64 4.40
CA ILE A 21 25.18 -5.67 4.45
C ILE A 21 24.58 -4.69 3.44
N GLU A 22 25.18 -3.51 3.28
CA GLU A 22 24.75 -2.53 2.28
C GLU A 22 24.84 -3.05 0.84
N ARG A 23 25.91 -3.78 0.48
CA ARG A 23 26.01 -4.41 -0.85
C ARG A 23 24.90 -5.44 -1.06
N ILE A 24 24.60 -6.26 -0.04
CA ILE A 24 23.52 -7.25 -0.10
C ILE A 24 22.17 -6.56 -0.34
N VAL A 25 21.89 -5.48 0.41
CA VAL A 25 20.67 -4.68 0.24
C VAL A 25 20.51 -4.20 -1.20
N TRP A 26 21.53 -3.56 -1.77
CA TRP A 26 21.44 -3.02 -3.13
C TRP A 26 21.33 -4.11 -4.20
N VAL A 27 21.97 -5.26 -3.99
CA VAL A 27 21.77 -6.43 -4.87
C VAL A 27 20.33 -6.92 -4.80
N ILE A 28 19.74 -7.05 -3.62
CA ILE A 28 18.35 -7.49 -3.45
C ILE A 28 17.38 -6.48 -4.09
N ILE A 29 17.59 -5.17 -3.88
CA ILE A 29 16.81 -4.11 -4.50
C ILE A 29 16.91 -4.22 -6.03
N GLY A 30 18.12 -4.31 -6.57
CA GLY A 30 18.37 -4.46 -8.00
C GLY A 30 17.65 -5.67 -8.59
N LEU A 31 17.76 -6.84 -7.95
CA LEU A 31 17.04 -8.05 -8.37
C LEU A 31 15.52 -7.86 -8.32
N GLY A 32 14.99 -7.27 -7.25
CA GLY A 32 13.55 -7.02 -7.11
C GLY A 32 13.00 -6.08 -8.18
N VAL A 33 13.79 -5.08 -8.59
CA VAL A 33 13.46 -4.19 -9.72
C VAL A 33 13.53 -4.95 -11.04
N LEU A 34 14.61 -5.69 -11.30
CA LEU A 34 14.79 -6.44 -12.54
C LEU A 34 13.67 -7.46 -12.78
N VAL A 35 13.26 -8.19 -11.74
CA VAL A 35 12.15 -9.16 -11.85
C VAL A 35 10.84 -8.48 -12.25
N ARG A 36 10.52 -7.32 -11.65
CA ARG A 36 9.30 -6.55 -11.99
C ARG A 36 9.35 -5.99 -13.41
N LEU A 37 10.51 -5.48 -13.82
CA LEU A 37 10.72 -5.01 -15.20
C LEU A 37 10.61 -6.16 -16.20
N ALA A 38 11.20 -7.32 -15.91
CA ALA A 38 11.10 -8.49 -16.77
C ALA A 38 9.64 -8.94 -16.94
N GLN A 39 8.87 -8.97 -15.85
CA GLN A 39 7.44 -9.30 -15.93
C GLN A 39 6.63 -8.24 -16.70
N PHE A 40 6.96 -6.96 -16.54
CA PHE A 40 6.32 -5.87 -17.27
C PHE A 40 6.60 -5.93 -18.78
N LEU A 41 7.83 -6.27 -19.15
CA LEU A 41 8.25 -6.45 -20.55
C LEU A 41 7.68 -7.72 -21.18
N ALA A 42 7.43 -8.76 -20.38
CA ALA A 42 6.74 -9.97 -20.86
C ALA A 42 5.29 -9.68 -21.29
N ASN A 43 4.67 -8.63 -20.74
CA ASN A 43 3.37 -8.09 -21.15
C ASN A 43 2.28 -9.16 -21.36
N SER A 44 2.07 -10.01 -20.35
CA SER A 44 0.99 -11.01 -20.36
C SER A 44 -0.36 -10.37 -20.61
N SER A 45 -1.25 -11.00 -21.36
CA SER A 45 -2.60 -10.48 -21.64
C SER A 45 -3.37 -10.12 -20.36
N LEU A 46 -4.24 -9.11 -20.45
CA LEU A 46 -5.11 -8.69 -19.34
C LEU A 46 -5.94 -9.86 -18.80
N TRP A 47 -6.03 -9.96 -17.48
CA TRP A 47 -7.07 -10.75 -16.83
C TRP A 47 -8.45 -10.11 -17.03
N VAL A 48 -9.50 -10.92 -16.84
CA VAL A 48 -10.91 -10.50 -17.04
C VAL A 48 -11.24 -9.23 -16.26
N ASP A 49 -10.74 -9.11 -15.05
CA ASP A 49 -11.02 -8.00 -14.16
C ASP A 49 -10.16 -6.76 -14.49
N GLU A 50 -8.92 -6.94 -14.97
CA GLU A 50 -8.11 -5.86 -15.55
C GLU A 50 -8.75 -5.31 -16.82
N ALA A 51 -9.25 -6.19 -17.70
CA ALA A 51 -9.92 -5.83 -18.94
C ALA A 51 -11.22 -5.06 -18.67
N ALA A 52 -12.03 -5.52 -17.71
CA ALA A 52 -13.22 -4.80 -17.28
C ALA A 52 -12.89 -3.36 -16.84
N LEU A 53 -11.85 -3.19 -16.01
CA LEU A 53 -11.43 -1.85 -15.57
C LEU A 53 -10.88 -1.01 -16.73
N ALA A 54 -10.12 -1.62 -17.66
CA ALA A 54 -9.54 -0.93 -18.80
C ALA A 54 -10.60 -0.36 -19.73
N VAL A 55 -11.63 -1.16 -20.07
CA VAL A 55 -12.77 -0.72 -20.88
C VAL A 55 -13.49 0.46 -20.22
N SER A 56 -13.66 0.40 -18.89
CA SER A 56 -14.30 1.47 -18.11
C SER A 56 -13.56 2.80 -18.10
N ILE A 57 -12.27 2.86 -18.51
CA ILE A 57 -11.49 4.12 -18.46
C ILE A 57 -10.96 4.63 -19.79
N ILE A 58 -10.74 3.78 -20.80
CA ILE A 58 -10.04 4.17 -22.05
C ILE A 58 -10.88 5.18 -22.86
N GLY A 59 -12.19 4.98 -22.96
CA GLY A 59 -13.05 5.73 -23.88
C GLY A 59 -13.79 6.94 -23.30
N ILE A 60 -13.81 7.11 -21.98
CA ILE A 60 -14.61 8.16 -21.33
C ILE A 60 -13.80 9.44 -21.07
N PRO A 61 -14.39 10.62 -20.80
CA PRO A 61 -13.64 11.80 -20.35
C PRO A 61 -13.22 11.70 -18.87
N TYR A 62 -12.29 12.55 -18.41
CA TYR A 62 -11.87 12.57 -16.99
C TYR A 62 -13.02 12.89 -16.03
N ALA A 63 -13.93 13.78 -16.42
CA ALA A 63 -15.10 14.15 -15.62
C ALA A 63 -16.05 12.96 -15.37
N ASP A 64 -15.98 11.94 -16.23
CA ASP A 64 -16.84 10.76 -16.12
C ASP A 64 -16.19 9.66 -15.26
N LEU A 65 -14.94 9.82 -14.81
CA LEU A 65 -14.32 8.89 -13.86
C LEU A 65 -14.96 8.93 -12.46
N THR A 66 -15.72 9.98 -12.14
CA THR A 66 -16.49 10.08 -10.90
C THR A 66 -17.89 9.48 -11.05
N LYS A 67 -18.27 9.04 -12.24
CA LYS A 67 -19.54 8.35 -12.48
C LYS A 67 -19.38 6.85 -12.20
N PRO A 68 -20.50 6.13 -11.98
CA PRO A 68 -20.51 4.67 -11.98
C PRO A 68 -19.73 4.10 -13.16
N LEU A 69 -18.68 3.33 -12.87
CA LEU A 69 -17.89 2.68 -13.91
C LEU A 69 -18.63 1.45 -14.44
N GLU A 70 -18.46 1.17 -15.72
CA GLU A 70 -18.93 -0.09 -16.31
C GLU A 70 -18.37 -1.28 -15.51
N PHE A 71 -19.19 -2.33 -15.36
CA PHE A 71 -18.87 -3.53 -14.59
C PHE A 71 -18.62 -3.33 -13.09
N ASN A 72 -18.95 -2.16 -12.53
CA ASN A 72 -18.84 -1.86 -11.09
C ASN A 72 -17.42 -2.12 -10.53
N THR A 73 -16.40 -1.81 -11.34
CA THR A 73 -14.99 -2.03 -10.98
C THR A 73 -14.51 -0.94 -10.01
N GLY A 74 -14.82 -1.08 -8.72
CA GLY A 74 -14.41 -0.14 -7.69
C GLY A 74 -12.89 0.05 -7.64
N SER A 75 -12.42 1.28 -7.83
CA SER A 75 -11.01 1.66 -7.71
C SER A 75 -10.90 3.10 -7.23
N PRO A 76 -9.81 3.47 -6.52
CA PRO A 76 -9.60 4.84 -6.07
C PRO A 76 -9.49 5.82 -7.25
N LEU A 77 -10.20 6.95 -7.20
CA LEU A 77 -10.27 7.90 -8.32
C LEU A 77 -8.89 8.43 -8.74
N GLY A 78 -8.00 8.72 -7.80
CA GLY A 78 -6.63 9.15 -8.08
C GLY A 78 -5.83 8.08 -8.82
N PHE A 79 -6.04 6.79 -8.51
CA PHE A 79 -5.44 5.68 -9.27
C PHE A 79 -5.96 5.65 -10.71
N LEU A 80 -7.27 5.84 -10.91
CA LEU A 80 -7.87 5.89 -12.24
C LEU A 80 -7.33 7.05 -13.08
N VAL A 81 -7.27 8.25 -12.49
CA VAL A 81 -6.74 9.45 -13.13
C VAL A 81 -5.27 9.23 -13.54
N ALA A 82 -4.44 8.70 -12.64
CA ALA A 82 -3.04 8.41 -12.94
C ALA A 82 -2.88 7.37 -14.06
N SER A 83 -3.71 6.34 -14.06
CA SER A 83 -3.67 5.29 -15.07
C SER A 83 -4.13 5.81 -16.44
N LYS A 84 -5.18 6.64 -16.46
CA LYS A 84 -5.65 7.30 -17.67
C LYS A 84 -4.62 8.28 -18.24
N LEU A 85 -3.95 9.03 -17.38
CA LEU A 85 -2.84 9.89 -17.80
C LEU A 85 -1.71 9.07 -18.45
N SER A 86 -1.38 7.91 -17.89
CA SER A 86 -0.41 7.00 -18.48
C SER A 86 -0.81 6.56 -19.90
N ILE A 87 -2.08 6.20 -20.10
CA ILE A 87 -2.62 5.86 -21.43
C ILE A 87 -2.52 7.04 -22.39
N GLN A 88 -2.83 8.25 -21.94
CA GLN A 88 -2.75 9.45 -22.79
C GLN A 88 -1.33 9.78 -23.23
N LEU A 89 -0.33 9.54 -22.37
CA LEU A 89 1.06 9.86 -22.65
C LEU A 89 1.77 8.76 -23.46
N PHE A 90 1.42 7.49 -23.24
CA PHE A 90 2.15 6.34 -23.79
C PHE A 90 1.32 5.44 -24.72
N GLY A 91 0.05 5.79 -24.98
CA GLY A 91 -0.89 5.05 -25.82
C GLY A 91 -1.76 4.06 -25.05
N SER A 92 -2.75 3.47 -25.72
CA SER A 92 -3.74 2.55 -25.13
C SER A 92 -3.27 1.11 -24.97
N GLY A 93 -1.96 0.86 -24.96
CA GLY A 93 -1.40 -0.47 -24.75
C GLY A 93 -1.51 -0.95 -23.30
N GLU A 94 -1.52 -2.28 -23.10
CA GLU A 94 -1.59 -2.89 -21.77
C GLU A 94 -0.46 -2.45 -20.82
N GLN A 95 0.72 -2.19 -21.38
CA GLN A 95 1.87 -1.69 -20.61
C GLN A 95 1.62 -0.28 -20.04
N ALA A 96 0.92 0.59 -20.77
CA ALA A 96 0.59 1.93 -20.28
C ALA A 96 -0.38 1.85 -19.08
N LEU A 97 -1.36 0.95 -19.13
CA LEU A 97 -2.27 0.67 -18.01
C LEU A 97 -1.51 0.21 -16.76
N ARG A 98 -0.46 -0.61 -16.93
CA ARG A 98 0.31 -1.22 -15.85
C ARG A 98 1.45 -0.34 -15.32
N LEU A 99 1.70 0.83 -15.91
CA LEU A 99 2.80 1.70 -15.50
C LEU A 99 2.65 2.20 -14.06
N VAL A 100 1.45 2.60 -13.64
CA VAL A 100 1.19 3.06 -12.27
C VAL A 100 1.44 1.94 -11.25
N PRO A 101 0.84 0.73 -11.38
CA PRO A 101 1.20 -0.41 -10.55
C PRO A 101 2.71 -0.73 -10.51
N LEU A 102 3.39 -0.64 -11.65
CA LEU A 102 4.82 -0.96 -11.75
C LEU A 102 5.67 0.02 -10.93
N LEU A 103 5.44 1.32 -11.13
CA LEU A 103 6.16 2.36 -10.41
C LEU A 103 5.89 2.28 -8.91
N SER A 104 4.64 2.03 -8.50
CA SER A 104 4.29 1.81 -7.09
C SER A 104 4.97 0.56 -6.52
N GLY A 105 5.00 -0.54 -7.28
CA GLY A 105 5.64 -1.79 -6.87
C GLY A 105 7.15 -1.68 -6.70
N ILE A 106 7.83 -1.02 -7.64
CA ILE A 106 9.26 -0.69 -7.56
C ILE A 106 9.52 0.27 -6.39
N GLY A 107 8.76 1.37 -6.31
CA GLY A 107 8.89 2.37 -5.25
C GLY A 107 8.73 1.78 -3.85
N SER A 108 7.86 0.78 -3.70
CA SER A 108 7.63 0.08 -2.44
C SER A 108 8.86 -0.67 -1.93
N ILE A 109 9.76 -1.14 -2.81
CA ILE A 109 11.02 -1.76 -2.41
C ILE A 109 11.91 -0.73 -1.70
N PHE A 110 12.05 0.46 -2.28
CA PHE A 110 12.84 1.55 -1.71
C PHE A 110 12.21 2.10 -0.43
N LEU A 111 10.88 2.25 -0.40
CA LEU A 111 10.18 2.68 0.81
C LEU A 111 10.29 1.64 1.92
N LEU A 112 10.20 0.34 1.62
CA LEU A 112 10.42 -0.69 2.63
C LEU A 112 11.84 -0.63 3.18
N TYR A 113 12.86 -0.42 2.34
CA TYR A 113 14.23 -0.21 2.83
C TYR A 113 14.32 0.99 3.78
N ALA A 114 13.70 2.12 3.40
CA ALA A 114 13.68 3.33 4.23
C ALA A 114 12.99 3.08 5.58
N VAL A 115 11.80 2.47 5.56
CA VAL A 115 11.03 2.13 6.77
C VAL A 115 11.77 1.11 7.63
N ALA A 116 12.27 0.02 7.06
CA ALA A 116 12.89 -1.08 7.80
C ALA A 116 14.07 -0.59 8.65
N ARG A 117 14.89 0.33 8.14
CA ARG A 117 16.02 0.92 8.89
C ARG A 117 15.60 1.68 10.16
N HIS A 118 14.32 2.04 10.30
CA HIS A 118 13.80 2.71 11.50
C HIS A 118 13.21 1.75 12.53
N TYR A 119 12.74 0.57 12.13
CA TYR A 119 11.92 -0.31 12.99
C TYR A 119 12.55 -1.67 13.29
N ILE A 120 13.51 -2.13 12.49
CA ILE A 120 14.15 -3.44 12.69
C ILE A 120 15.67 -3.33 12.77
N ARG A 121 16.33 -4.39 13.27
CA ARG A 121 17.78 -4.45 13.36
C ARG A 121 18.42 -4.37 11.94
N PRO A 122 19.56 -3.68 11.76
CA PRO A 122 20.20 -3.56 10.44
C PRO A 122 20.48 -4.91 9.75
N SER A 123 20.81 -5.94 10.51
CA SER A 123 21.04 -7.31 9.99
C SER A 123 19.77 -8.00 9.47
N ALA A 124 18.58 -7.56 9.88
CA ALA A 124 17.30 -8.10 9.43
C ALA A 124 16.73 -7.38 8.20
N VAL A 125 17.26 -6.20 7.85
CA VAL A 125 16.81 -5.41 6.68
C VAL A 125 16.92 -6.18 5.37
N PRO A 126 18.03 -6.90 5.07
CA PRO A 126 18.12 -7.71 3.86
C PRO A 126 17.02 -8.76 3.77
N LEU A 127 16.66 -9.41 4.89
CA LEU A 127 15.62 -10.43 4.91
C LEU A 127 14.24 -9.83 4.59
N ALA A 128 13.89 -8.69 5.19
CA ALA A 128 12.64 -7.99 4.91
C ALA A 128 12.54 -7.60 3.42
N LEU A 129 13.63 -7.08 2.85
CA LEU A 129 13.69 -6.75 1.43
C LEU A 129 13.62 -7.98 0.54
N LEU A 130 14.29 -9.07 0.91
CA LEU A 130 14.26 -10.32 0.15
C LEU A 130 12.84 -10.85 0.04
N LEU A 131 12.13 -10.94 1.18
CA LEU A 131 10.75 -11.39 1.22
C LEU A 131 9.82 -10.57 0.30
N LEU A 132 9.97 -9.24 0.30
CA LEU A 132 9.19 -8.37 -0.60
C LEU A 132 9.62 -8.51 -2.06
N ALA A 133 10.92 -8.56 -2.32
CA ALA A 133 11.50 -8.59 -3.66
C ALA A 133 11.12 -9.87 -4.41
N THR A 134 11.08 -11.02 -3.70
CA THR A 134 10.82 -12.34 -4.28
C THR A 134 9.39 -12.83 -4.09
N SER A 135 8.53 -12.08 -3.39
CA SER A 135 7.12 -12.45 -3.23
C SER A 135 6.42 -12.46 -4.59
N THR A 136 5.94 -13.64 -5.00
CA THR A 136 5.23 -13.84 -6.27
C THR A 136 3.99 -12.96 -6.37
N SER A 137 3.23 -12.81 -5.29
CA SER A 137 2.06 -11.94 -5.23
C SER A 137 2.42 -10.48 -5.43
N VAL A 138 3.44 -9.97 -4.74
CA VAL A 138 3.83 -8.54 -4.84
C VAL A 138 4.44 -8.22 -6.21
N VAL A 139 5.26 -9.14 -6.74
CA VAL A 139 5.81 -9.05 -8.09
C VAL A 139 4.68 -9.02 -9.11
N ARG A 140 3.74 -9.97 -9.04
CA ARG A 140 2.57 -10.02 -9.92
C ARG A 140 1.70 -8.76 -9.84
N TYR A 141 1.40 -8.28 -8.64
CA TYR A 141 0.60 -7.07 -8.47
C TYR A 141 1.31 -5.81 -8.95
N SER A 142 2.64 -5.84 -9.12
CA SER A 142 3.38 -4.73 -9.73
C SER A 142 3.10 -4.61 -11.23
N THR A 143 2.57 -5.65 -11.87
CA THR A 143 2.20 -5.63 -13.30
C THR A 143 0.73 -5.99 -13.51
N PHE A 144 -0.09 -5.86 -12.48
CA PHE A 144 -1.52 -6.11 -12.51
C PHE A 144 -2.23 -4.76 -12.50
N PHE A 145 -3.11 -4.49 -13.46
CA PHE A 145 -3.82 -3.22 -13.59
C PHE A 145 -4.92 -3.08 -12.51
N ARG A 146 -4.47 -2.92 -11.27
CA ARG A 146 -5.25 -2.65 -10.06
C ARG A 146 -4.42 -1.83 -9.07
N GLN A 147 -5.10 -1.22 -8.10
CA GLN A 147 -4.49 -0.37 -7.09
C GLN A 147 -3.61 -1.09 -6.06
N TYR A 148 -3.52 -2.42 -6.04
CA TYR A 148 -2.85 -3.19 -4.98
C TYR A 148 -1.40 -2.75 -4.70
N SER A 149 -0.60 -2.51 -5.75
CA SER A 149 0.77 -2.03 -5.56
C SER A 149 0.82 -0.59 -5.06
N SER A 150 -0.13 0.25 -5.47
CA SER A 150 -0.29 1.60 -4.96
C SER A 150 -0.73 1.61 -3.48
N ASP A 151 -1.58 0.67 -3.07
CA ASP A 151 -1.99 0.50 -1.68
C ASP A 151 -0.77 0.24 -0.77
N MET A 152 0.09 -0.69 -1.18
CA MET A 152 1.33 -0.99 -0.46
C MET A 152 2.29 0.22 -0.43
N PHE A 153 2.48 0.87 -1.57
CA PHE A 153 3.33 2.06 -1.67
C PHE A 153 2.88 3.16 -0.72
N ILE A 154 1.58 3.46 -0.73
CA ILE A 154 0.97 4.51 0.09
C ILE A 154 1.05 4.16 1.57
N ALA A 155 0.79 2.91 1.94
CA ALA A 155 0.93 2.46 3.32
C ALA A 155 2.36 2.67 3.84
N LEU A 156 3.38 2.25 3.07
CA LEU A 156 4.78 2.45 3.44
C LEU A 156 5.16 3.93 3.51
N LEU A 157 4.63 4.76 2.60
CA LEU A 157 4.88 6.19 2.58
C LEU A 157 4.29 6.90 3.80
N ILE A 158 3.05 6.56 4.18
CA ILE A 158 2.39 7.04 5.40
C ILE A 158 3.24 6.69 6.63
N ILE A 159 3.68 5.43 6.74
CA ILE A 159 4.52 4.97 7.84
C ILE A 159 5.81 5.78 7.91
N LEU A 160 6.52 5.92 6.78
CA LEU A 160 7.78 6.64 6.71
C LEU A 160 7.64 8.11 7.10
N VAL A 161 6.64 8.81 6.55
CA VAL A 161 6.42 10.24 6.85
C VAL A 161 6.04 10.43 8.31
N GLN A 162 5.24 9.55 8.89
CA GLN A 162 4.95 9.61 10.32
C GLN A 162 6.22 9.43 11.17
N THR A 163 7.10 8.50 10.82
CA THR A 163 8.37 8.31 11.55
C THR A 163 9.15 9.62 11.64
N TYR A 164 9.26 10.36 10.54
CA TYR A 164 9.92 11.66 10.53
C TYR A 164 9.13 12.75 11.27
N ALA A 165 7.81 12.79 11.11
CA ALA A 165 6.95 13.75 11.78
C ALA A 165 7.06 13.62 13.31
N MET A 166 7.00 12.39 13.84
CA MET A 166 7.14 12.10 15.27
C MET A 166 8.52 12.48 15.80
N ARG A 167 9.60 12.10 15.10
CA ARG A 167 10.98 12.44 15.50
C ARG A 167 11.23 13.95 15.53
N SER A 168 10.50 14.72 14.74
CA SER A 168 10.61 16.19 14.69
C SER A 168 9.71 16.92 15.71
N GLY A 169 8.96 16.21 16.54
CA GLY A 169 7.96 16.82 17.43
C GLY A 169 6.84 17.53 16.67
N LEU A 170 6.40 16.99 15.53
CA LEU A 170 5.41 17.61 14.64
C LEU A 170 5.79 19.06 14.25
N ALA A 171 7.03 19.25 13.82
CA ALA A 171 7.45 20.50 13.20
C ALA A 171 6.50 20.88 12.04
N PHE A 172 6.28 22.18 11.84
CA PHE A 172 5.26 22.68 10.90
C PHE A 172 5.34 22.06 9.50
N ARG A 173 6.56 21.91 8.95
CA ARG A 173 6.78 21.25 7.65
C ARG A 173 6.19 19.83 7.62
N TRP A 174 6.42 19.04 8.65
CA TRP A 174 5.99 17.63 8.69
C TRP A 174 4.51 17.52 9.03
N LEU A 175 3.97 18.45 9.81
CA LEU A 175 2.53 18.54 10.02
C LEU A 175 1.81 18.77 8.69
N ILE A 176 2.26 19.74 7.88
CA ILE A 176 1.69 19.99 6.55
C ILE A 176 1.90 18.78 5.64
N THR A 177 3.15 18.29 5.51
CA THR A 177 3.45 17.14 4.64
C THR A 177 2.58 15.95 4.99
N TYR A 178 2.40 15.64 6.27
CA TYR A 178 1.60 14.48 6.69
C TYR A 178 0.10 14.70 6.52
N THR A 179 -0.38 15.93 6.77
CA THR A 179 -1.78 16.31 6.50
C THR A 179 -2.11 16.15 5.02
N LEU A 180 -1.30 16.74 4.13
CA LEU A 180 -1.49 16.68 2.69
C LEU A 180 -1.32 15.26 2.15
N LEU A 181 -0.32 14.51 2.64
CA LEU A 181 -0.13 13.12 2.26
C LEU A 181 -1.35 12.27 2.61
N GLY A 182 -1.86 12.33 3.84
CA GLY A 182 -3.02 11.55 4.24
C GLY A 182 -4.29 11.97 3.49
N ALA A 183 -4.46 13.27 3.24
CA ALA A 183 -5.57 13.77 2.45
C ALA A 183 -5.50 13.31 0.98
N ALA A 184 -4.30 13.19 0.40
CA ALA A 184 -4.12 12.67 -0.96
C ALA A 184 -4.22 11.13 -1.00
N ALA A 185 -3.69 10.43 0.00
CA ALA A 185 -3.60 8.96 0.05
C ALA A 185 -4.94 8.26 -0.18
N VAL A 186 -6.03 8.79 0.41
CA VAL A 186 -7.38 8.22 0.30
C VAL A 186 -7.90 8.16 -1.14
N TRP A 187 -7.40 9.03 -2.02
CA TRP A 187 -7.79 9.05 -3.43
C TRP A 187 -7.05 8.01 -4.27
N PHE A 188 -5.89 7.53 -3.81
CA PHE A 188 -5.07 6.56 -4.55
C PHE A 188 -5.12 5.16 -3.94
N SER A 189 -5.58 5.04 -2.69
CA SER A 189 -5.66 3.78 -1.96
C SER A 189 -6.85 3.76 -1.01
N HIS A 190 -7.79 2.84 -1.22
CA HIS A 190 -8.90 2.61 -0.29
C HIS A 190 -8.43 2.18 1.11
N PRO A 191 -7.53 1.19 1.29
CA PRO A 191 -7.10 0.76 2.63
C PRO A 191 -6.26 1.81 3.38
N SER A 192 -5.81 2.89 2.73
CA SER A 192 -5.05 3.95 3.40
C SER A 192 -5.79 4.57 4.58
N VAL A 193 -7.13 4.58 4.58
CA VAL A 193 -7.94 5.08 5.72
C VAL A 193 -7.68 4.31 7.00
N PHE A 194 -7.49 2.99 6.93
CA PHE A 194 -7.20 2.15 8.09
C PHE A 194 -5.78 2.41 8.60
N VAL A 195 -4.82 2.59 7.68
CA VAL A 195 -3.45 2.94 8.02
C VAL A 195 -3.42 4.32 8.70
N LEU A 196 -4.04 5.33 8.12
CA LEU A 196 -4.12 6.68 8.68
C LEU A 196 -4.84 6.70 10.04
N ALA A 197 -5.93 5.94 10.20
CA ALA A 197 -6.65 5.84 11.45
C ALA A 197 -5.79 5.19 12.56
N GLY A 198 -5.13 4.07 12.27
CA GLY A 198 -4.25 3.40 13.23
C GLY A 198 -3.06 4.27 13.62
N MET A 199 -2.39 4.85 12.61
CA MET A 199 -1.22 5.70 12.76
C MET A 199 -1.54 7.03 13.46
N GLY A 200 -2.60 7.71 13.06
CA GLY A 200 -3.09 8.93 13.70
C GLY A 200 -3.60 8.67 15.12
N GLY A 201 -4.30 7.55 15.31
CA GLY A 201 -4.84 7.12 16.60
C GLY A 201 -3.75 6.87 17.64
N ILE A 202 -2.73 6.07 17.32
CA ILE A 202 -1.63 5.80 18.26
C ILE A 202 -0.84 7.07 18.59
N MET A 203 -0.63 7.96 17.60
CA MET A 203 0.07 9.22 17.81
C MET A 203 -0.75 10.18 18.69
N GLY A 204 -2.05 10.28 18.44
CA GLY A 204 -2.96 11.08 19.26
C GLY A 204 -3.05 10.55 20.70
N ALA A 205 -3.19 9.23 20.87
CA ALA A 205 -3.21 8.58 22.17
C ALA A 205 -1.91 8.83 22.95
N ASN A 206 -0.74 8.71 22.31
CA ASN A 206 0.55 8.97 22.94
C ASN A 206 0.66 10.42 23.46
N TYR A 207 0.28 11.43 22.67
CA TYR A 207 0.33 12.83 23.12
C TYR A 207 -0.72 13.15 24.18
N LEU A 208 -1.90 12.53 24.08
CA LEU A 208 -2.97 12.66 25.06
C LEU A 208 -2.55 12.12 26.43
N LEU A 209 -1.99 10.91 26.47
CA LEU A 209 -1.51 10.27 27.69
C LEU A 209 -0.34 11.01 28.34
N GLN A 210 0.45 11.74 27.54
CA GLN A 210 1.54 12.60 28.03
C GLN A 210 1.05 13.99 28.48
N GLY A 211 -0.25 14.28 28.42
CA GLY A 211 -0.83 15.59 28.77
C GLY A 211 -0.49 16.72 27.79
N ASN A 212 0.00 16.40 26.59
CA ASN A 212 0.44 17.38 25.60
C ASN A 212 -0.71 17.84 24.70
N TRP A 213 -1.64 18.61 25.28
CA TRP A 213 -2.87 19.07 24.61
C TRP A 213 -2.63 19.81 23.30
N ARG A 214 -1.52 20.56 23.19
CA ARG A 214 -1.15 21.26 21.96
C ARG A 214 -0.87 20.29 20.80
N HIS A 215 -0.12 19.22 21.05
CA HIS A 215 0.15 18.22 20.02
C HIS A 215 -1.06 17.35 19.74
N THR A 216 -1.84 17.00 20.76
CA THR A 216 -3.13 16.31 20.58
C THR A 216 -4.07 17.10 19.67
N ALA A 217 -4.20 18.41 19.86
CA ALA A 217 -5.01 19.27 19.00
C ALA A 217 -4.50 19.31 17.55
N LYS A 218 -3.18 19.36 17.33
CA LYS A 218 -2.59 19.29 15.98
C LYS A 218 -2.91 17.96 15.29
N VAL A 219 -2.79 16.84 16.00
CA VAL A 219 -3.13 15.52 15.47
C VAL A 219 -4.62 15.43 15.17
N GLY A 220 -5.48 15.94 16.05
CA GLY A 220 -6.92 16.03 15.84
C GLY A 220 -7.26 16.80 14.56
N ALA A 221 -6.72 18.02 14.40
CA ALA A 221 -6.95 18.84 13.22
C ALA A 221 -6.49 18.16 11.91
N MET A 222 -5.32 17.53 11.94
CA MET A 222 -4.80 16.74 10.81
C MET A 222 -5.72 15.56 10.47
N SER A 223 -6.13 14.77 11.46
CA SER A 223 -7.04 13.64 11.27
C SER A 223 -8.41 14.07 10.76
N SER A 224 -8.91 15.23 11.20
CA SER A 224 -10.14 15.82 10.66
C SER A 224 -10.01 16.15 9.17
N ALA A 225 -8.87 16.69 8.73
CA ALA A 225 -8.63 16.95 7.32
C ALA A 225 -8.63 15.65 6.48
N TRP A 226 -8.03 14.57 7.00
CA TRP A 226 -8.08 13.26 6.36
C TRP A 226 -9.50 12.70 6.28
N LEU A 227 -10.27 12.82 7.36
CA LEU A 227 -11.66 12.39 7.41
C LEU A 227 -12.53 13.15 6.41
N ILE A 228 -12.35 14.47 6.29
CA ILE A 228 -13.04 15.28 5.29
C ILE A 228 -12.68 14.81 3.87
N SER A 229 -11.40 14.56 3.60
CA SER A 229 -10.94 14.05 2.30
C SER A 229 -11.53 12.68 1.99
N PHE A 230 -11.57 11.77 2.98
CA PHE A 230 -12.20 10.46 2.85
C PHE A 230 -13.69 10.58 2.55
N ILE A 231 -14.43 11.42 3.30
CA ILE A 231 -15.87 11.63 3.07
C ILE A 231 -16.10 12.17 1.66
N ALA A 232 -15.26 13.09 1.18
CA ALA A 232 -15.34 13.60 -0.18
C ALA A 232 -15.09 12.49 -1.22
N SER A 233 -14.02 11.72 -1.07
CA SER A 233 -13.71 10.59 -1.94
C SER A 233 -14.85 9.56 -1.93
N PHE A 234 -15.33 9.15 -0.77
CA PHE A 234 -16.38 8.16 -0.60
C PHE A 234 -17.71 8.62 -1.22
N LYS A 235 -18.09 9.89 -1.05
CA LYS A 235 -19.29 10.43 -1.67
C LYS A 235 -19.21 10.44 -3.19
N LEU A 236 -18.04 10.76 -3.74
CA LEU A 236 -17.84 10.81 -5.19
C LEU A 236 -17.78 9.42 -5.82
N THR A 237 -17.19 8.43 -5.14
CA THR A 237 -17.00 7.09 -5.72
C THR A 237 -18.12 6.10 -5.41
N THR A 238 -18.84 6.28 -4.29
CA THR A 238 -19.59 5.16 -3.68
C THR A 238 -21.08 5.44 -3.45
N VAL A 239 -21.47 6.69 -3.19
CA VAL A 239 -22.82 7.02 -2.69
C VAL A 239 -23.92 6.97 -3.78
N GLY A 240 -23.56 6.88 -5.06
CA GLY A 240 -24.53 6.68 -6.15
C GLY A 240 -24.94 5.23 -6.40
N ASP A 241 -24.03 4.26 -6.19
CA ASP A 241 -24.18 2.89 -6.73
C ASP A 241 -24.48 1.81 -5.68
N LEU A 242 -23.84 1.81 -4.51
CA LEU A 242 -23.96 0.64 -3.61
C LEU A 242 -25.36 0.44 -3.00
N ALA A 243 -26.13 1.52 -2.82
CA ALA A 243 -27.47 1.44 -2.24
C ALA A 243 -28.52 0.86 -3.22
N THR A 244 -28.27 0.97 -4.52
CA THR A 244 -29.18 0.59 -5.61
C THR A 244 -28.72 -0.64 -6.37
N ASN A 245 -27.44 -1.02 -6.27
CA ASN A 245 -26.86 -2.14 -7.03
C ASN A 245 -27.30 -3.51 -6.48
N GLU A 246 -28.23 -4.15 -7.18
CA GLU A 246 -28.72 -5.49 -6.87
C GLU A 246 -27.62 -6.55 -6.86
N GLY A 247 -26.55 -6.39 -7.65
CA GLY A 247 -25.40 -7.29 -7.66
C GLY A 247 -24.64 -7.29 -6.34
N VAL A 248 -24.50 -6.12 -5.71
CA VAL A 248 -23.88 -6.01 -4.37
C VAL A 248 -24.80 -6.57 -3.29
N LYS A 249 -26.12 -6.30 -3.38
CA LYS A 249 -27.11 -6.88 -2.46
C LYS A 249 -27.14 -8.41 -2.56
N ASN A 250 -27.11 -8.95 -3.78
CA ASN A 250 -27.07 -10.39 -4.03
C ASN A 250 -25.74 -10.99 -3.60
N ALA A 251 -24.61 -10.33 -3.82
CA ALA A 251 -23.31 -10.77 -3.31
C ALA A 251 -23.35 -10.82 -1.78
N ILE A 252 -23.72 -9.73 -1.10
CA ILE A 252 -23.82 -9.70 0.37
C ILE A 252 -24.78 -10.80 0.87
N SER A 253 -25.95 -10.97 0.24
CA SER A 253 -26.91 -12.04 0.60
C SER A 253 -26.33 -13.44 0.40
N ASN A 254 -25.58 -13.68 -0.69
CA ASN A 254 -24.95 -14.96 -0.98
C ASN A 254 -23.74 -15.22 -0.08
N TYR A 255 -23.07 -14.17 0.38
CA TYR A 255 -21.91 -14.25 1.27
C TYR A 255 -22.28 -14.25 2.76
N ASN A 256 -23.51 -13.90 3.13
CA ASN A 256 -23.98 -13.96 4.53
C ASN A 256 -23.89 -15.38 5.13
N SER A 257 -23.93 -16.43 4.31
CA SER A 257 -23.66 -17.81 4.74
C SER A 257 -22.18 -18.23 4.64
N ALA A 258 -21.36 -17.45 3.92
CA ALA A 258 -19.94 -17.74 3.69
C ALA A 258 -19.01 -17.09 4.74
N PHE A 259 -19.49 -16.09 5.48
CA PHE A 259 -18.75 -15.46 6.57
C PHE A 259 -19.25 -15.93 7.93
N VAL A 260 -18.32 -16.07 8.88
CA VAL A 260 -18.61 -16.37 10.29
C VAL A 260 -19.64 -15.35 10.80
N PRO A 261 -20.80 -15.77 11.33
CA PRO A 261 -21.68 -14.85 12.03
C PRO A 261 -20.98 -14.36 13.31
N LEU A 262 -20.47 -13.12 13.28
CA LEU A 262 -19.75 -12.47 14.38
C LEU A 262 -20.56 -12.41 15.67
N PHE A 263 -21.88 -12.24 15.53
CA PHE A 263 -22.86 -12.30 16.61
C PHE A 263 -24.00 -13.21 16.17
N PRO A 264 -23.97 -14.51 16.49
CA PRO A 264 -25.05 -15.41 16.12
C PRO A 264 -26.35 -14.95 16.78
N THR A 265 -27.35 -14.68 15.96
CA THR A 265 -28.68 -14.20 16.35
C THR A 265 -29.72 -15.33 16.35
N SER A 266 -29.38 -16.47 15.75
CA SER A 266 -30.24 -17.65 15.67
C SER A 266 -29.47 -18.93 15.97
N LEU A 267 -30.18 -20.01 16.32
CA LEU A 267 -29.58 -21.34 16.46
C LEU A 267 -29.01 -21.87 15.14
N MET A 268 -29.54 -21.42 13.99
CA MET A 268 -29.02 -21.75 12.67
C MET A 268 -27.63 -21.15 12.43
N ASP A 269 -27.35 -19.98 13.01
CA ASP A 269 -26.05 -19.31 12.91
C ASP A 269 -24.94 -20.11 13.63
N LEU A 270 -25.31 -20.96 14.59
CA LEU A 270 -24.37 -21.83 15.31
C LEU A 270 -23.96 -23.06 14.49
N GLU A 271 -24.79 -23.52 13.54
CA GLU A 271 -24.44 -24.64 12.66
C GLU A 271 -23.19 -24.32 11.84
N TRP A 272 -22.97 -23.05 11.48
CA TRP A 272 -21.78 -22.60 10.77
C TRP A 272 -20.48 -22.98 11.51
N TYR A 273 -20.44 -22.88 12.84
CA TYR A 273 -19.26 -23.22 13.66
C TYR A 273 -19.01 -24.72 13.79
N ILE A 274 -19.99 -25.55 13.41
CA ILE A 274 -19.95 -27.00 13.56
C ILE A 274 -19.72 -27.70 12.20
N THR A 275 -20.19 -27.08 11.11
CA THR A 275 -20.32 -27.72 9.79
C THR A 275 -19.33 -27.23 8.73
N VAL A 276 -18.62 -26.12 8.98
CA VAL A 276 -17.55 -25.58 8.12
C VAL A 276 -16.19 -25.95 8.68
#